data_AF-A0A378LNT6-F1
#
_entry.id   AF-A0A378LNT6-F1
#
_cell.length_a   1.000
_cell.length_b   1.000
_cell.length_c   1.000
_cell.angle_alpha   90.00
_cell.angle_beta   90.00
_cell.angle_gamma   90.00
#
_symmetry.space_group_name_H-M   'P 1'
#
loop_
_entity.id
_entity.type
_entity.pdbx_description
1 polymer ?
#
loop_
_entity_poly.entity_id
_entity_poly.type
_entity_poly.pdbx_seq_one_letter_code
_entity_poly.pdbx_strand_id
1 'polypeptide(L)'
;MLEKEKVKQVPKLITLSAKALYKSDPIQFFTFYKNKELPIAIEDTYVNEPLQKMVQKQEEVYLKKIAKRKEKVDYKATNLEKNCFFRNCTALTMTSLGGGIHLGVYYILRASGASFSTTLTFLSTIPATLVVAACFSPCANYLFAKAVAQCTTPGVTDNVIDLHQIVIESSSVSFSKPPTPKESWDSKNSDKDEILEEHENASNFNM
;
A
#
# COMPACT_ATOMS: atom_id res chain seq x y z
N MET A 1 6.61 68.59 17.36
CA MET A 1 6.14 67.52 16.44
C MET A 1 5.88 66.29 17.29
N LEU A 2 4.62 65.85 17.36
CA LEU A 2 4.11 64.83 18.27
C LEU A 2 4.69 63.45 17.96
N GLU A 3 5.44 62.91 18.93
CA GLU A 3 5.86 61.52 18.98
C GLU A 3 4.62 60.67 19.31
N LYS A 4 4.16 59.86 18.35
CA LYS A 4 3.00 58.98 18.54
C LYS A 4 3.37 57.86 19.52
N GLU A 5 2.87 58.01 20.74
CA GLU A 5 2.94 57.03 21.81
C GLU A 5 2.32 55.69 21.35
N LYS A 6 3.16 54.65 21.19
CA LYS A 6 2.72 53.29 20.89
C LYS A 6 2.06 52.70 22.14
N VAL A 7 0.73 52.80 22.21
CA VAL A 7 -0.10 52.11 23.19
C VAL A 7 0.21 50.60 23.14
N LYS A 8 0.87 50.08 24.18
CA LYS A 8 1.13 48.64 24.34
C LYS A 8 -0.20 47.94 24.58
N GLN A 9 -0.83 47.43 23.53
CA GLN A 9 -2.01 46.58 23.65
C GLN A 9 -1.62 45.32 24.43
N VAL A 10 -2.24 45.13 25.60
CA VAL A 10 -2.09 43.91 26.38
C VAL A 10 -2.65 42.76 25.54
N PRO A 11 -1.85 41.73 25.20
CA PRO A 11 -2.31 40.63 24.36
C PRO A 11 -3.45 39.89 25.05
N LYS A 12 -4.48 39.55 24.27
CA LYS A 12 -5.67 38.86 24.77
C LYS A 12 -5.26 37.54 25.45
N LEU A 13 -5.96 37.18 26.52
CA LEU A 13 -5.71 35.97 27.31
C LEU A 13 -5.66 34.71 26.42
N ILE A 14 -6.48 34.68 25.37
CA ILE A 14 -6.54 33.60 24.37
C ILE A 14 -5.21 33.47 23.62
N THR A 15 -4.56 34.57 23.25
CA THR A 15 -3.27 34.57 22.55
C THR A 15 -2.13 34.16 23.49
N LEU A 16 -2.21 34.52 24.77
CA LEU A 16 -1.23 34.11 25.79
C LEU A 16 -1.33 32.62 26.14
N SER A 17 -2.56 32.13 26.33
CA SER A 17 -2.81 30.71 26.56
C SER A 17 -2.44 29.90 25.33
N ALA A 18 -2.72 30.39 24.12
CA ALA A 18 -2.25 29.78 22.88
C ALA A 18 -0.72 29.68 22.79
N LYS A 19 0.00 30.76 23.13
CA LYS A 19 1.46 30.79 23.14
C LYS A 19 2.07 29.89 24.22
N ALA A 20 1.41 29.76 25.37
CA ALA A 20 1.83 28.86 26.44
C ALA A 20 1.63 27.39 26.04
N LEU A 21 0.46 27.06 25.48
CA LEU A 21 0.15 25.72 24.95
C LEU A 21 1.10 25.31 23.82
N TYR A 22 1.41 26.23 22.90
CA TYR A 22 2.37 25.96 21.82
C TYR A 22 3.79 25.64 22.35
N LYS A 23 4.18 26.24 23.48
CA LYS A 23 5.48 25.98 24.12
C LYS A 23 5.53 24.69 24.91
N SER A 24 4.41 24.27 25.50
CA SER A 24 4.36 23.07 26.33
C SER A 24 4.02 21.83 25.52
N ASP A 25 2.92 21.85 24.77
CA ASP A 25 2.44 20.74 23.97
C ASP A 25 1.42 21.24 22.92
N PRO A 26 1.84 21.42 21.65
CA PRO A 26 0.97 21.87 20.57
C PRO A 26 -0.24 20.95 20.33
N ILE A 27 -0.15 19.68 20.73
CA ILE A 27 -1.18 18.67 20.47
C ILE A 27 -2.38 18.88 21.40
N GLN A 28 -2.16 19.44 22.59
CA GLN A 28 -3.23 19.72 23.55
C GLN A 28 -4.24 20.75 23.05
N PHE A 29 -3.88 21.59 22.07
CA PHE A 29 -4.84 22.51 21.44
C PHE A 29 -6.05 21.78 20.87
N PHE A 30 -5.85 20.64 20.20
CA PHE A 30 -6.92 19.86 19.60
C PHE A 30 -7.83 19.21 20.66
N THR A 31 -7.27 18.89 21.83
CA THR A 31 -8.02 18.34 22.97
C THR A 31 -8.85 19.42 23.68
N PHE A 32 -8.32 20.64 23.81
CA PHE A 32 -9.00 21.75 24.50
C PHE A 32 -10.09 22.42 23.65
N TYR A 33 -9.93 22.45 22.33
CA TYR A 33 -10.82 23.18 21.41
C TYR A 33 -11.78 22.26 20.63
N LYS A 34 -12.19 21.11 21.20
CA LYS A 34 -13.21 20.19 20.64
C LYS A 34 -14.44 20.95 20.09
N ASN A 35 -14.42 21.26 18.78
CA ASN A 35 -15.48 21.94 18.02
C ASN A 35 -15.82 23.39 18.40
N LYS A 36 -14.88 24.20 18.90
CA LYS A 36 -15.08 25.66 19.05
C LYS A 36 -14.33 26.43 17.97
N GLU A 37 -15.01 27.37 17.31
CA GLU A 37 -14.39 28.26 16.34
C GLU A 37 -13.27 29.06 17.01
N LEU A 38 -12.03 28.81 16.57
CA LEU A 38 -10.89 29.60 16.97
C LEU A 38 -10.83 30.87 16.12
N PRO A 39 -10.33 32.00 16.68
CA PRO A 39 -9.99 33.14 15.86
C PRO A 39 -8.94 32.73 14.81
N ILE A 40 -9.21 33.05 13.54
CA ILE A 40 -8.38 32.68 12.38
C ILE A 40 -6.88 32.97 12.61
N ALA A 41 -6.55 34.09 13.26
CA ALA A 41 -5.16 34.48 13.56
C ALA A 41 -4.40 33.49 14.47
N ILE A 42 -5.09 32.76 15.36
CA ILE A 42 -4.49 31.78 16.27
C ILE A 42 -4.43 30.41 15.60
N GLU A 43 -5.45 30.06 14.83
CA GLU A 43 -5.51 28.83 14.05
C GLU A 43 -4.35 28.76 13.04
N ASP A 44 -4.16 29.83 12.28
CA ASP A 44 -3.16 29.85 11.21
C ASP A 44 -1.72 29.82 11.75
N THR A 45 -1.49 30.43 12.92
CA THR A 45 -0.14 30.53 13.52
C THR A 45 0.21 29.31 14.37
N TYR A 46 -0.73 28.76 15.13
CA TYR A 46 -0.42 27.78 16.19
C TYR A 46 -0.99 26.38 15.95
N VAL A 47 -2.00 26.27 15.08
CA VAL A 47 -2.72 25.00 14.82
C VAL A 47 -2.36 24.45 13.45
N ASN A 48 -2.34 25.29 12.41
CA ASN A 48 -2.07 24.87 11.04
C ASN A 48 -0.64 24.35 10.85
N GLU A 49 0.38 25.00 11.43
CA GLU A 49 1.77 24.54 11.25
C GLU A 49 2.03 23.15 11.87
N PRO A 50 1.64 22.85 13.13
CA PRO A 50 1.76 21.50 13.68
C PRO A 50 0.88 20.48 12.94
N LEU A 51 -0.33 20.87 12.53
CA LEU A 51 -1.25 20.01 11.79
C LEU A 51 -0.64 19.57 10.45
N GLN A 52 -0.10 20.52 9.68
CA GLN A 52 0.56 20.22 8.42
C GLN A 52 1.76 19.28 8.60
N LYS A 53 2.55 19.46 9.66
CA LYS A 53 3.66 18.54 9.99
C LYS A 53 3.16 17.12 10.29
N MET A 54 2.04 16.97 10.98
CA MET A 54 1.45 15.65 11.24
C MET A 54 0.89 15.01 9.97
N VAL A 55 0.21 15.80 9.13
CA VAL A 55 -0.30 15.35 7.83
C VAL A 55 0.85 14.88 6.95
N GLN A 56 1.93 15.66 6.82
CA GLN A 56 3.12 15.28 6.05
C GLN A 56 3.75 13.99 6.56
N LYS A 57 3.92 13.84 7.87
CA LYS A 57 4.45 12.58 8.45
C LYS A 57 3.58 11.39 8.10
N GLN A 58 2.26 11.54 8.17
CA GLN A 58 1.36 10.44 7.86
C GLN A 58 1.30 10.14 6.35
N GLU A 59 1.40 11.18 5.52
CA GLU A 59 1.54 11.06 4.08
C GLU A 59 2.80 10.27 3.72
N GLU A 60 3.95 10.58 4.34
CA GLU A 60 5.18 9.80 4.14
C GLU A 60 5.01 8.34 4.55
N VAL A 61 4.36 8.07 5.68
CA VAL A 61 4.07 6.70 6.14
C VAL A 61 3.16 5.98 5.14
N TYR A 62 2.13 6.65 4.64
CA TYR A 62 1.21 6.12 3.64
C TYR A 62 1.93 5.82 2.32
N LEU A 63 2.73 6.76 1.81
CA LEU A 63 3.54 6.57 0.60
C LEU A 63 4.51 5.39 0.75
N LYS A 64 5.14 5.24 1.92
CA LYS A 64 5.98 4.06 2.23
C LYS A 64 5.16 2.76 2.21
N LYS A 65 3.93 2.76 2.75
CA LYS A 65 3.02 1.58 2.69
C LYS A 65 2.62 1.25 1.24
N ILE A 66 2.35 2.26 0.41
CA ILE A 66 2.08 2.05 -1.03
C ILE A 66 3.29 1.45 -1.73
N ALA A 67 4.49 1.97 -1.48
CA ALA A 67 5.72 1.46 -2.09
C ALA A 67 5.95 -0.03 -1.73
N LYS A 68 5.79 -0.38 -0.44
CA LYS A 68 5.86 -1.78 0.02
C LYS A 68 4.79 -2.66 -0.63
N ARG A 69 3.57 -2.15 -0.80
CA ARG A 69 2.50 -2.88 -1.51
C ARG A 69 2.90 -3.14 -2.96
N LYS A 70 3.45 -2.15 -3.65
CA LYS A 70 3.91 -2.29 -5.04
C LYS A 70 4.97 -3.38 -5.17
N GLU A 71 5.97 -3.38 -4.29
CA GLU A 71 6.99 -4.42 -4.22
C GLU A 71 6.38 -5.82 -4.00
N LYS A 72 5.42 -5.95 -3.07
CA LYS A 72 4.73 -7.22 -2.81
C LYS A 72 3.91 -7.70 -4.02
N VAL A 73 3.28 -6.79 -4.75
CA VAL A 73 2.56 -7.10 -5.99
C VAL A 73 3.54 -7.57 -7.06
N ASP A 74 4.65 -6.85 -7.27
CA ASP A 74 5.65 -7.21 -8.29
C ASP A 74 6.33 -8.55 -7.97
N TYR A 75 6.62 -8.83 -6.69
CA TYR A 75 7.11 -10.13 -6.24
C TYR A 75 6.11 -11.26 -6.53
N LYS A 76 4.84 -11.08 -6.16
CA LYS A 76 3.79 -12.07 -6.44
C LYS A 76 3.58 -12.28 -7.93
N ALA A 77 3.59 -11.21 -8.72
CA ALA A 77 3.44 -11.28 -10.18
C ALA A 77 4.58 -12.10 -10.80
N THR A 78 5.82 -11.83 -10.39
CA THR A 78 7.00 -12.58 -10.85
C THR A 78 6.92 -14.05 -10.43
N ASN A 79 6.42 -14.34 -9.24
CA ASN A 79 6.25 -15.72 -8.77
C ASN A 79 5.13 -16.46 -9.54
N LEU A 80 4.03 -15.77 -9.87
CA LEU A 80 2.94 -16.29 -10.70
C LEU A 80 3.42 -16.58 -12.12
N GLU A 81 4.21 -15.68 -12.72
CA GLU A 81 4.76 -15.86 -14.07
C GLU A 81 5.68 -17.08 -14.18
N LYS A 82 6.47 -17.36 -13.13
CA LYS A 82 7.32 -18.56 -13.05
C LYS A 82 6.51 -19.86 -12.94
N ASN A 83 5.26 -19.79 -12.51
CA ASN A 83 4.42 -20.97 -12.36
C ASN A 83 3.93 -21.45 -13.73
N CYS A 84 4.37 -22.65 -14.13
CA CYS A 84 4.00 -23.26 -15.41
C CYS A 84 2.49 -23.45 -15.57
N PHE A 85 1.77 -23.81 -14.49
CA PHE A 85 0.32 -23.95 -14.51
C PHE A 85 -0.36 -22.63 -14.83
N PHE A 86 0.05 -21.54 -14.17
CA PHE A 86 -0.48 -20.21 -14.45
C PHE A 86 -0.27 -19.82 -15.91
N ARG A 87 0.95 -20.02 -16.43
CA ARG A 87 1.30 -19.70 -17.83
C ARG A 87 0.49 -20.50 -18.83
N ASN A 88 0.25 -21.79 -18.56
CA ASN A 88 -0.57 -22.63 -19.43
C ASN A 88 -2.06 -22.21 -19.36
N CYS A 89 -2.57 -21.91 -18.16
CA CYS A 89 -3.92 -21.39 -17.99
C CYS A 89 -4.12 -20.06 -18.71
N THR A 90 -3.21 -19.09 -18.56
CA THR A 90 -3.31 -17.80 -19.26
C THR A 90 -3.21 -17.98 -20.77
N ALA A 91 -2.32 -18.85 -21.27
CA ALA A 91 -2.24 -19.18 -22.70
C ALA A 91 -3.56 -19.77 -23.22
N LEU A 92 -4.17 -20.70 -22.48
CA LEU A 92 -5.46 -21.30 -22.83
C LEU A 92 -6.58 -20.25 -22.82
N THR A 93 -6.65 -19.39 -21.81
CA THR A 93 -7.64 -18.31 -21.73
C THR A 93 -7.47 -17.34 -22.89
N MET A 94 -6.25 -16.92 -23.22
CA MET A 94 -5.98 -16.03 -24.35
C MET A 94 -6.37 -16.66 -25.69
N THR A 95 -6.09 -17.95 -25.86
CA THR A 95 -6.48 -18.70 -27.06
C THR A 95 -8.00 -18.81 -27.16
N SER A 96 -8.69 -19.07 -26.04
CA SER A 96 -10.15 -19.14 -26.00
C SER A 96 -10.81 -17.80 -26.33
N LEU A 97 -10.31 -16.69 -25.77
CA LEU A 97 -10.79 -15.34 -26.07
C LEU A 97 -10.53 -14.95 -27.53
N GLY A 98 -9.31 -15.20 -28.03
CA GLY A 98 -8.96 -14.94 -29.43
C GLY A 98 -9.79 -15.78 -30.40
N GLY A 99 -9.94 -17.07 -30.11
CA GLY A 99 -10.78 -17.98 -30.89
C GLY A 99 -12.24 -17.55 -30.90
N GLY A 100 -12.77 -17.08 -29.77
CA GLY A 100 -14.12 -16.52 -29.67
C GLY A 100 -14.32 -15.30 -30.56
N ILE A 101 -13.34 -14.39 -30.63
CA ILE A 101 -13.39 -13.21 -31.51
C ILE A 101 -13.40 -13.66 -32.98
N HIS A 102 -12.49 -14.56 -33.37
CA HIS A 102 -12.47 -15.09 -34.73
C HIS A 102 -13.78 -15.79 -35.11
N LEU A 103 -14.34 -16.60 -34.21
CA LEU A 103 -15.62 -17.27 -34.45
C LEU A 103 -16.77 -16.26 -34.56
N GLY A 104 -16.78 -15.23 -33.71
CA GLY A 104 -17.78 -14.16 -33.77
C GLY A 104 -17.75 -13.41 -35.10
N VAL A 105 -16.57 -12.99 -35.55
CA VAL A 105 -16.40 -12.31 -36.84
C VAL A 105 -16.78 -13.22 -38.00
N TYR A 106 -16.44 -14.52 -37.95
CA TYR A 106 -16.86 -15.50 -38.95
C TYR A 106 -18.40 -15.55 -39.10
N TYR A 107 -19.13 -15.62 -37.98
CA TYR A 107 -20.60 -15.66 -38.03
C TYR A 107 -21.20 -14.34 -38.53
N ILE A 108 -20.62 -13.19 -38.16
CA ILE A 108 -21.06 -11.88 -38.66
C ILE A 108 -20.86 -11.79 -40.17
N LEU A 109 -19.69 -12.18 -40.69
CA LEU A 109 -19.41 -12.21 -42.13
C LEU A 109 -20.40 -13.10 -42.87
N ARG A 110 -20.67 -14.29 -42.33
CA ARG A 110 -21.64 -15.22 -42.91
C ARG A 110 -23.07 -14.66 -42.91
N ALA A 111 -23.49 -14.00 -41.83
CA ALA A 111 -24.82 -13.39 -41.72
C ALA A 111 -24.98 -12.16 -42.62
N SER A 112 -23.90 -11.42 -42.90
CA SER A 112 -23.90 -10.24 -43.77
C SER A 112 -24.03 -10.56 -45.27
N GLY A 113 -24.05 -11.84 -45.64
CA GLY A 113 -24.05 -12.27 -47.04
C GLY A 113 -22.70 -12.11 -47.73
N ALA A 114 -21.60 -12.00 -46.96
CA ALA A 114 -20.26 -11.94 -47.52
C ALA A 114 -19.95 -13.17 -48.38
N SER A 115 -19.14 -12.99 -49.42
CA SER A 115 -18.79 -14.09 -50.31
C SER A 115 -18.07 -15.22 -49.55
N PHE A 116 -18.23 -16.45 -50.03
CA PHE A 116 -17.54 -17.62 -49.46
C PHE A 116 -16.01 -17.43 -49.46
N SER A 117 -15.47 -16.81 -50.51
CA SER A 117 -14.05 -16.47 -50.61
C SER A 117 -13.60 -15.53 -49.49
N THR A 118 -14.34 -14.45 -49.23
CA THR A 118 -14.03 -13.49 -48.15
C THR A 118 -14.01 -14.17 -46.78
N THR A 119 -14.97 -15.07 -46.52
CA THR A 119 -15.08 -15.79 -45.26
C THR A 119 -13.93 -16.78 -45.07
N LEU A 120 -13.51 -17.47 -46.14
CA LEU A 120 -12.34 -18.36 -46.15
C LEU A 120 -11.03 -17.61 -45.96
N THR A 121 -10.86 -16.47 -46.63
CA THR A 121 -9.69 -15.59 -46.45
C THR A 121 -9.59 -15.14 -45.01
N PHE A 122 -10.71 -14.78 -44.36
CA PHE A 122 -10.71 -14.46 -42.94
C PHE A 122 -10.23 -15.63 -42.07
N LEU A 123 -10.67 -16.87 -42.33
CA LEU A 123 -10.15 -18.04 -41.61
C LEU A 123 -8.65 -18.23 -41.79
N SER A 124 -8.10 -17.94 -42.98
CA SER A 124 -6.65 -18.03 -43.22
C SER A 124 -5.83 -16.99 -42.44
N THR A 125 -6.45 -15.99 -41.82
CA THR A 125 -5.75 -15.04 -40.95
C THR A 125 -5.47 -15.59 -39.55
N ILE A 126 -6.12 -16.68 -39.14
CA ILE A 126 -5.98 -17.26 -37.79
C ILE A 126 -4.53 -17.69 -37.48
N PRO A 127 -3.78 -18.36 -38.37
CA PRO A 127 -2.37 -18.65 -38.10
C PRO A 127 -1.52 -17.40 -37.90
N ALA A 128 -1.79 -16.33 -38.68
CA ALA A 128 -1.07 -15.07 -38.54
C ALA A 128 -1.34 -14.40 -37.20
N THR A 129 -2.59 -14.42 -36.72
CA THR A 129 -2.93 -13.87 -35.39
C THR A 129 -2.32 -14.69 -34.26
N LEU A 130 -2.21 -16.00 -34.39
CA LEU A 130 -1.51 -16.86 -33.42
C LEU A 130 -0.02 -16.55 -33.33
N VAL A 131 0.65 -16.32 -34.47
CA VAL A 131 2.08 -15.94 -34.49
C VAL A 131 2.29 -14.61 -33.79
N VAL A 132 1.45 -13.61 -34.10
CA VAL A 132 1.48 -12.31 -33.43
C VAL A 132 1.23 -12.47 -31.93
N ALA A 133 0.20 -13.22 -31.53
CA ALA A 133 -0.12 -13.46 -30.13
C ALA A 133 1.02 -14.18 -29.38
N ALA A 134 1.71 -15.12 -30.02
CA ALA A 134 2.86 -15.82 -29.44
C ALA A 134 4.03 -14.85 -29.18
N CYS A 135 4.28 -13.90 -30.08
CA CYS A 135 5.31 -12.87 -29.89
C CYS A 135 5.00 -11.94 -28.71
N PHE A 136 3.71 -11.61 -28.49
CA PHE A 136 3.28 -10.75 -27.37
C PHE A 136 2.98 -11.51 -26.07
N SER A 137 2.96 -12.85 -26.12
CA SER A 137 2.57 -13.73 -24.99
C SER A 137 3.40 -13.52 -23.72
N PRO A 138 4.74 -13.35 -23.75
CA PRO A 138 5.52 -13.12 -22.53
C PRO A 138 5.10 -11.85 -21.79
N CYS A 139 4.94 -10.75 -22.53
CA CYS A 139 4.49 -9.48 -21.96
C CYS A 139 3.04 -9.57 -21.44
N ALA A 140 2.16 -10.21 -22.19
CA ALA A 140 0.78 -10.42 -21.77
C ALA A 140 0.69 -11.25 -20.48
N ASN A 141 1.47 -12.34 -20.38
CA ASN A 141 1.49 -13.19 -19.20
C ASN A 141 1.93 -12.44 -17.94
N TYR A 142 2.98 -11.60 -18.03
CA TYR A 142 3.39 -10.76 -16.90
C TYR A 142 2.29 -9.75 -16.51
N LEU A 143 1.62 -9.12 -17.48
CA LEU A 143 0.51 -8.20 -17.21
C LEU A 143 -0.67 -8.89 -16.53
N PHE A 144 -1.04 -10.10 -16.97
CA PHE A 144 -2.07 -10.91 -16.32
C PHE A 144 -1.64 -11.31 -14.90
N ALA A 145 -0.40 -11.75 -14.72
CA ALA A 145 0.14 -12.09 -13.40
C ALA A 145 0.09 -10.88 -12.46
N LYS A 146 0.43 -9.69 -12.97
CA LYS A 146 0.36 -8.43 -12.22
C LYS A 146 -1.07 -8.04 -11.86
N ALA A 147 -2.02 -8.17 -12.78
CA ALA A 147 -3.43 -7.92 -12.51
C ALA A 147 -3.96 -8.85 -11.41
N VAL A 148 -3.67 -10.15 -11.49
CA VAL A 148 -4.04 -11.13 -10.46
C VAL A 148 -3.36 -10.81 -9.12
N ALA A 149 -2.07 -10.46 -9.14
CA ALA A 149 -1.34 -10.06 -7.94
C ALA A 149 -1.91 -8.79 -7.29
N GLN A 150 -2.40 -7.83 -8.10
CA GLN A 150 -3.07 -6.62 -7.61
C GLN A 150 -4.43 -6.94 -6.97
N CYS A 151 -5.25 -7.79 -7.60
CA CYS A 151 -6.56 -8.18 -7.08
C CYS A 151 -6.46 -9.01 -5.79
N THR A 152 -5.41 -9.82 -5.65
CA THR A 152 -5.18 -10.68 -4.47
C THR A 152 -4.34 -10.02 -3.39
N THR A 153 -3.87 -8.79 -3.60
CA THR A 153 -3.09 -8.05 -2.59
C THR A 153 -3.97 -6.94 -2.01
N PRO A 154 -4.30 -7.01 -0.71
CA PRO A 154 -5.19 -6.04 -0.10
C PRO A 154 -4.67 -4.60 -0.29
N GLY A 155 -5.60 -3.67 -0.42
CA GLY A 155 -5.31 -2.24 -0.52
C GLY A 155 -4.61 -1.72 0.74
N VAL A 156 -3.94 -0.58 0.62
CA VAL A 156 -3.52 0.17 1.80
C VAL A 156 -4.78 0.79 2.39
N THR A 157 -5.06 0.53 3.66
CA THR A 157 -6.20 1.15 4.34
C THR A 157 -6.00 2.65 4.42
N ASP A 158 -7.05 3.40 4.07
CA ASP A 158 -7.13 4.82 4.35
C ASP A 158 -7.18 4.96 5.86
N ASN A 159 -6.06 5.40 6.44
CA ASN A 159 -6.02 5.68 7.86
C ASN A 159 -6.73 7.03 8.02
N VAL A 160 -8.01 7.00 8.39
CA VAL A 160 -8.68 8.19 8.89
C VAL A 160 -7.89 8.61 10.12
N ILE A 161 -7.22 9.75 10.01
CA ILE A 161 -6.42 10.31 11.09
C ILE A 161 -7.40 10.83 12.13
N ASP A 162 -7.74 10.01 13.12
CA ASP A 162 -8.35 10.53 14.34
C ASP A 162 -7.23 11.19 15.14
N LEU A 163 -7.16 12.52 15.07
CA LEU A 163 -6.18 13.31 15.82
C LEU A 163 -6.24 12.98 17.32
N HIS A 164 -7.42 12.60 17.84
CA HIS A 164 -7.61 12.23 19.24
C HIS A 164 -6.86 10.95 19.62
N GLN A 165 -6.76 9.95 18.73
CA GLN A 165 -6.00 8.73 18.99
C GLN A 165 -4.49 8.97 18.98
N ILE A 166 -4.00 9.85 18.09
CA ILE A 166 -2.57 10.22 18.06
C ILE A 166 -2.16 10.94 19.36
N VAL A 167 -3.05 11.75 19.94
CA VAL A 167 -2.81 12.40 21.25
C VAL A 167 -2.68 11.36 22.37
N ILE A 168 -3.55 10.34 22.39
CA ILE A 168 -3.52 9.29 23.41
C ILE A 168 -2.24 8.45 23.29
N GLU A 169 -1.84 8.09 22.08
CA GLU A 169 -0.63 7.28 21.88
C GLU A 169 0.65 8.04 22.22
N SER A 170 0.78 9.30 21.79
CA SER A 170 1.93 10.15 22.13
C SER A 170 2.03 10.50 23.63
N SER A 171 0.90 10.72 24.31
CA SER A 171 0.87 10.92 25.77
C SER A 171 1.18 9.64 26.56
N SER A 172 0.77 8.46 26.06
CA SER A 172 1.08 7.17 26.69
C SER A 172 2.56 6.79 26.58
N VAL A 173 3.26 7.19 25.51
CA VAL A 173 4.72 7.02 25.37
C VAL A 173 5.48 7.95 26.32
N SER A 174 4.92 9.11 26.68
CA SER A 174 5.51 10.00 27.69
C SER A 174 5.29 9.54 29.15
N PHE A 175 4.49 8.51 29.36
CA PHE A 175 4.22 7.88 30.66
C PHE A 175 4.74 6.44 30.76
N SER A 176 5.87 6.11 30.10
CA SER A 176 6.58 4.87 30.43
C SER A 176 7.42 5.07 31.71
N LYS A 177 6.81 4.66 32.84
CA LYS A 177 7.38 3.99 34.03
C LYS A 177 8.81 4.41 34.46
N PRO A 178 9.02 4.89 35.71
CA PRO A 178 10.37 5.17 36.21
C PRO A 178 11.25 3.90 36.16
N PRO A 179 12.55 4.02 35.85
CA PRO A 179 13.46 2.88 35.84
C PRO A 179 13.54 2.30 37.26
N THR A 180 13.10 1.05 37.42
CA THR A 180 13.34 0.28 38.63
C THR A 180 14.84 0.02 38.79
N PRO A 181 15.39 0.10 40.02
CA PRO A 181 16.82 -0.02 40.27
C PRO A 181 17.40 -1.38 39.86
N LYS A 182 18.67 -1.35 39.46
CA LYS A 182 19.50 -2.48 39.03
C LYS A 182 19.52 -3.59 40.09
N GLU A 183 19.12 -4.80 39.72
CA GLU A 183 19.63 -6.03 40.34
C GLU A 183 20.64 -6.67 39.39
N SER A 184 21.90 -6.50 39.76
CA SER A 184 23.02 -7.31 39.34
C SER A 184 22.94 -8.68 40.00
N TRP A 185 22.92 -9.76 39.24
CA TRP A 185 23.56 -11.02 39.62
C TRP A 185 24.06 -11.72 38.36
N ASP A 186 25.38 -11.74 38.23
CA ASP A 186 26.13 -12.70 37.42
C ASP A 186 25.81 -14.13 37.88
N SER A 187 25.61 -15.05 36.94
CA SER A 187 26.33 -16.33 37.00
C SER A 187 26.32 -17.04 35.64
N LYS A 188 27.55 -17.41 35.25
CA LYS A 188 27.91 -18.33 34.17
C LYS A 188 27.50 -19.76 34.53
N ASN A 189 27.08 -20.54 33.53
CA ASN A 189 27.63 -21.85 33.15
C ASN A 189 26.76 -22.42 32.02
N SER A 190 27.30 -22.71 30.84
CA SER A 190 28.25 -23.78 30.50
C SER A 190 27.54 -25.12 30.26
N ASP A 191 27.90 -25.71 29.13
CA ASP A 191 27.74 -27.11 28.74
C ASP A 191 26.33 -27.57 28.34
N LYS A 192 26.13 -28.47 27.39
CA LYS A 192 26.90 -29.06 26.27
C LYS A 192 25.89 -30.04 25.66
N ASP A 193 26.01 -30.23 24.34
CA ASP A 193 25.86 -31.47 23.60
C ASP A 193 24.60 -32.36 23.74
N GLU A 194 24.30 -32.98 22.59
CA GLU A 194 23.71 -34.30 22.47
C GLU A 194 22.17 -34.38 22.54
N ILE A 195 21.54 -34.54 21.36
CA ILE A 195 20.95 -35.81 20.93
C ILE A 195 20.86 -35.80 19.40
N LEU A 196 21.64 -36.71 18.82
CA LEU A 196 21.63 -37.20 17.44
C LEU A 196 20.50 -38.21 17.24
N GLU A 197 20.15 -38.39 15.95
CA GLU A 197 19.69 -39.64 15.31
C GLU A 197 18.39 -40.31 15.76
N GLU A 198 17.42 -40.41 14.84
CA GLU A 198 17.20 -41.63 14.05
C GLU A 198 15.97 -41.43 13.14
N HIS A 199 16.18 -41.58 11.82
CA HIS A 199 15.52 -42.58 10.98
C HIS A 199 15.63 -42.22 9.50
N GLU A 200 16.62 -42.83 8.86
CA GLU A 200 16.45 -43.38 7.52
C GLU A 200 15.13 -44.16 7.45
N ASN A 201 14.29 -43.89 6.44
CA ASN A 201 13.72 -44.98 5.65
C ASN A 201 13.09 -44.51 4.33
N ALA A 202 13.18 -45.39 3.34
CA ALA A 202 12.39 -45.45 2.11
C ALA A 202 12.81 -44.55 0.92
N SER A 203 13.99 -44.86 0.39
CA SER A 203 14.07 -45.20 -1.03
C SER A 203 13.22 -46.45 -1.29
N ASN A 204 12.24 -46.36 -2.20
CA ASN A 204 11.65 -47.40 -3.06
C ASN A 204 10.12 -47.30 -3.14
N PHE A 205 9.62 -46.71 -4.22
CA PHE A 205 8.49 -47.31 -4.92
C PHE A 205 8.51 -46.91 -6.42
N ASN A 206 8.88 -47.87 -7.25
CA ASN A 206 8.67 -47.89 -8.70
C ASN A 206 7.18 -48.04 -9.00
N MET A 207 6.67 -47.33 -10.02
CA MET A 207 6.08 -47.93 -11.24
C MET A 207 5.88 -46.85 -12.30
#